data_AF-A0A3S4W0S3-F1
#
_entry.id   AF-A0A3S4W0S3-F1
#
_cell.length_a   1.000
_cell.length_b   1.000
_cell.length_c   1.000
_cell.angle_alpha   90.00
_cell.angle_beta   90.00
_cell.angle_gamma   90.00
#
_symmetry.space_group_name_H-M   'P 1'
#
loop_
_entity.id
_entity.type
_entity.pdbx_description
1 polymer ?
#
loop_
_entity_poly.entity_id
_entity_poly.type
_entity_poly.pdbx_seq_one_letter_code
_entity_poly.pdbx_strand_id
1 'polypeptide(L)'
;MRPLAAKSSTIEGTNPSLAIVDEYHLHPDNSVYSALELGQGARPEGLLFAITTAGSNTISACKQHYDYCCQILEGNEQNDSIFIMILNWTKKAK
;
A
#
# COMPACT_ATOMS: atom_id res chain seq x y z
N MET A 1 -1.73 12.12 14.70
CA MET A 1 -2.02 11.78 13.28
C MET A 1 -2.80 12.93 12.66
N ARG A 2 -2.58 13.22 11.38
CA ARG A 2 -3.30 14.25 10.62
C ARG A 2 -3.89 13.59 9.37
N PRO A 3 -5.18 13.79 9.05
CA PRO A 3 -5.73 13.30 7.78
C PRO A 3 -5.11 14.09 6.62
N LEU A 4 -4.71 13.38 5.57
CA LEU A 4 -4.23 13.98 4.33
C LEU A 4 -5.27 13.74 3.24
N ALA A 5 -5.44 14.71 2.34
CA ALA A 5 -6.29 14.52 1.19
C ALA A 5 -5.64 13.50 0.22
N ALA A 6 -6.45 12.78 -0.54
CA ALA A 6 -5.99 11.78 -1.52
C ALA A 6 -5.28 12.39 -2.74
N LYS A 7 -4.77 13.64 -2.67
CA LYS A 7 -3.99 14.28 -3.71
C LYS A 7 -2.52 14.29 -3.31
N SER A 8 -1.68 13.66 -4.12
CA SER A 8 -0.22 13.56 -3.93
C SER A 8 0.46 14.92 -3.71
N SER A 9 0.00 15.97 -4.37
CA SER A 9 0.54 17.34 -4.22
C SER A 9 0.39 17.93 -2.81
N THR A 10 -0.46 17.35 -1.96
CA THR A 10 -0.63 17.79 -0.56
C THR A 10 0.26 17.03 0.43
N ILE A 11 1.04 16.07 -0.06
CA ILE A 11 1.78 15.09 0.75
C ILE A 11 3.30 15.37 0.76
N GLU A 12 3.82 16.02 -0.27
CA GLU A 12 5.22 16.40 -0.38
C GLU A 12 5.69 17.22 0.84
N GLY A 13 6.87 16.88 1.37
CA GLY A 13 7.49 17.60 2.49
C GLY A 13 6.96 17.26 3.89
N THR A 14 6.03 16.30 4.03
CA THR A 14 5.48 15.91 5.33
C THR A 14 6.42 15.10 6.22
N ASN A 15 7.46 14.48 5.64
CA ASN A 15 8.47 13.66 6.32
C ASN A 15 7.91 12.72 7.42
N PRO A 16 6.89 11.89 7.10
CA PRO A 16 6.11 11.18 8.11
C PRO A 16 6.85 9.94 8.62
N SER A 17 7.02 9.78 9.93
CA SER A 17 7.54 8.51 10.48
C SER A 17 6.57 7.34 10.30
N LEU A 18 5.27 7.63 10.18
CA LEU A 18 4.20 6.67 9.95
C LEU A 18 3.22 7.24 8.93
N ALA A 19 2.93 6.47 7.89
CA ALA A 19 1.95 6.76 6.88
C ALA A 19 1.00 5.56 6.74
N ILE A 20 -0.30 5.84 6.60
CA ILE A 20 -1.32 4.82 6.40
C ILE A 20 -2.13 5.22 5.17
N VAL A 21 -2.14 4.35 4.17
CA VAL A 21 -2.99 4.40 2.99
C VAL A 21 -4.16 3.46 3.25
N ASP A 22 -5.35 4.02 3.37
CA ASP A 22 -6.59 3.27 3.58
C ASP A 22 -7.37 3.14 2.28
N GLU A 23 -8.13 2.04 2.14
CA GLU A 23 -8.88 1.66 0.95
C GLU A 23 -8.11 1.83 -0.37
N TYR A 24 -6.89 1.28 -0.41
CA TYR A 24 -5.98 1.50 -1.54
C TYR A 24 -6.58 1.09 -2.91
N HIS A 25 -7.49 0.12 -2.95
CA HIS A 25 -8.19 -0.27 -4.18
C HIS A 25 -9.03 0.85 -4.82
N LEU A 26 -9.39 1.89 -4.07
CA LEU A 26 -10.13 3.07 -4.58
C LEU A 26 -9.22 4.15 -5.13
N HIS A 27 -7.90 4.04 -4.95
CA HIS A 27 -6.97 5.04 -5.48
C HIS A 27 -6.91 4.94 -7.01
N PRO A 28 -6.96 6.10 -7.72
CA PRO A 28 -6.91 6.11 -9.17
C PRO A 28 -5.55 5.62 -9.71
N ASP A 29 -4.48 5.84 -8.95
CA ASP A 29 -3.10 5.48 -9.29
C ASP A 29 -2.21 5.34 -8.03
N ASN A 30 -0.92 5.08 -8.24
CA ASN A 30 0.08 4.89 -7.17
C ASN A 30 0.59 6.21 -6.57
N SER A 31 0.14 7.37 -7.03
CA SER A 31 0.81 8.65 -6.75
C SER A 31 0.84 9.01 -5.27
N VAL A 32 -0.23 8.72 -4.52
CA VAL A 32 -0.30 8.95 -3.07
C VAL A 32 0.67 8.04 -2.31
N TYR A 33 0.70 6.75 -2.66
CA TYR A 33 1.59 5.77 -2.03
C TYR A 33 3.05 6.15 -2.25
N SER A 34 3.44 6.41 -3.51
CA SER A 34 4.80 6.83 -3.85
C SER A 34 5.20 8.15 -3.21
N ALA A 35 4.28 9.13 -3.10
CA ALA A 35 4.60 10.39 -2.44
C ALA A 35 4.88 10.21 -0.93
N LEU A 36 4.14 9.31 -0.27
CA LEU A 36 4.38 8.99 1.15
C LEU A 36 5.70 8.24 1.34
N GLU A 37 5.99 7.25 0.49
CA GLU A 37 7.25 6.50 0.48
C GLU A 37 8.46 7.42 0.24
N LEU A 38 8.40 8.29 -0.77
CA LEU A 38 9.45 9.27 -1.04
C LEU A 38 9.60 10.28 0.11
N GLY A 39 8.48 10.72 0.68
CA GLY A 39 8.48 11.59 1.85
C GLY A 39 9.20 10.97 3.05
N GLN A 40 9.28 9.64 3.12
CA GLN A 40 9.98 8.90 4.17
C GLN A 40 11.47 8.72 3.92
N GLY A 41 12.03 9.16 2.78
CA GLY A 41 13.43 8.90 2.42
C GLY A 41 14.49 9.37 3.44
N ALA A 42 14.16 10.35 4.30
CA ALA A 42 15.02 10.81 5.39
C ALA A 42 14.79 10.07 6.74
N ARG A 43 13.89 9.08 6.78
CA ARG A 43 13.52 8.30 7.97
C ARG A 43 14.05 6.86 7.84
N PRO A 44 15.09 6.50 8.61
CA PRO A 44 15.66 5.14 8.57
C PRO A 44 14.65 4.04 8.89
N GLU A 45 13.66 4.33 9.74
CA GLU A 45 12.63 3.39 10.22
C GLU A 45 11.22 3.93 9.93
N GLY A 46 11.03 4.49 8.73
CA GLY A 46 9.71 4.93 8.26
C GLY A 46 8.78 3.74 8.05
N LEU A 47 7.55 3.83 8.55
CA LEU A 47 6.52 2.81 8.32
C LEU A 47 5.46 3.33 7.36
N LEU A 48 5.22 2.60 6.28
CA LEU A 48 4.12 2.84 5.33
C LEU A 48 3.21 1.62 5.32
N PHE A 49 1.99 1.77 5.82
CA PHE A 49 0.96 0.75 5.77
C PHE A 49 -0.01 1.02 4.63
N ALA A 50 -0.24 0.04 3.77
CA ALA A 50 -1.40 0.01 2.88
C ALA A 50 -2.40 -1.02 3.41
N ILE A 51 -3.62 -0.56 3.71
CA ILE A 51 -4.75 -1.40 4.08
C ILE A 51 -5.84 -1.24 3.03
N THR A 52 -6.49 -2.35 2.67
CA THR A 52 -7.53 -2.33 1.64
C THR A 52 -8.39 -3.58 1.73
N THR A 53 -9.58 -3.50 1.15
CA THR A 53 -10.37 -4.67 0.77
C THR A 53 -10.18 -5.00 -0.72
N ALA A 54 -10.72 -6.14 -1.16
CA ALA A 54 -10.66 -6.54 -2.57
C ALA A 54 -11.57 -5.63 -3.42
N GLY A 55 -10.98 -4.90 -4.37
CA GLY A 55 -11.70 -4.10 -5.35
C GLY A 55 -12.09 -4.87 -6.61
N SER A 56 -13.00 -4.32 -7.42
CA SER A 56 -13.42 -4.88 -8.71
C SER A 56 -12.48 -4.54 -9.87
N ASN A 57 -11.65 -3.50 -9.73
CA ASN A 57 -10.72 -3.08 -10.77
C ASN A 57 -9.43 -3.92 -10.73
N THR A 58 -9.30 -4.85 -11.66
CA THR A 58 -8.13 -5.72 -11.83
C THR A 58 -6.96 -5.06 -12.56
N ILE A 59 -7.13 -3.84 -13.06
CA ILE A 59 -6.07 -3.03 -13.67
C ILE A 59 -5.93 -1.74 -12.85
N SER A 60 -5.31 -1.87 -11.67
CA SER A 60 -5.14 -0.78 -10.71
C SER A 60 -3.77 -0.85 -10.02
N ALA A 61 -3.32 0.27 -9.46
CA ALA A 61 -2.09 0.32 -8.66
C ALA A 61 -2.16 -0.62 -7.44
N CYS A 62 -3.33 -0.70 -6.79
CA CYS A 62 -3.58 -1.66 -5.73
C CYS A 62 -3.45 -3.11 -6.22
N LYS A 63 -3.97 -3.45 -7.41
CA LYS A 63 -3.84 -4.81 -7.94
C LYS A 63 -2.39 -5.16 -8.28
N GLN A 64 -1.64 -4.23 -8.87
CA GLN A 64 -0.21 -4.41 -9.11
C GLN A 64 0.59 -4.64 -7.81
N HIS A 65 0.29 -3.86 -6.76
CA HIS A 65 0.91 -4.02 -5.45
C HIS A 65 0.55 -5.37 -4.81
N TYR A 66 -0.71 -5.79 -4.90
CA TYR A 66 -1.16 -7.12 -4.47
C TYR A 66 -0.42 -8.23 -5.22
N ASP A 67 -0.27 -8.13 -6.53
CA ASP A 67 0.41 -9.15 -7.34
C ASP A 67 1.88 -9.27 -6.96
N TYR A 68 2.56 -8.15 -6.72
CA TYR A 68 3.93 -8.15 -6.20
C TYR A 68 4.02 -8.80 -4.80
N CYS A 69 3.08 -8.49 -3.91
CA CYS A 69 3.01 -9.16 -2.60
C CYS A 69 2.82 -10.69 -2.74
N CYS A 70 2.00 -11.13 -3.70
CA CYS A 70 1.86 -12.56 -3.99
C CYS A 70 3.16 -13.18 -4.50
N GLN A 71 3.90 -12.51 -5.40
CA GLN A 71 5.21 -13.01 -5.86
C GLN A 71 6.19 -13.20 -4.70
N ILE A 72 6.20 -12.30 -3.71
CA ILE A 72 7.04 -12.43 -2.52
C ILE A 72 6.59 -13.61 -1.65
N LEU A 73 5.29 -13.73 -1.37
CA LEU A 73 4.74 -14.83 -0.57
C LEU A 73 4.94 -16.20 -1.22
N GLU A 74 4.95 -16.27 -2.56
CA GLU A 74 5.23 -17.47 -3.34
C GLU A 74 6.73 -17.81 -3.40
N GLY A 75 7.60 -16.87 -2.99
CA GLY A 75 9.06 -17.02 -3.01
C GLY A 75 9.71 -16.75 -4.37
N ASN A 76 8.97 -16.15 -5.32
CA ASN A 76 9.49 -15.76 -6.63
C ASN A 76 10.27 -14.44 -6.58
N GLU A 77 9.98 -13.59 -5.58
CA GLU A 77 10.63 -12.31 -5.32
C GLU A 77 11.08 -12.23 -3.86
N GLN A 78 12.14 -11.47 -3.58
CA GLN A 78 12.62 -11.22 -2.22
C GLN A 78 12.60 -9.73 -1.91
N ASN A 79 11.96 -9.37 -0.79
CA ASN A 79 11.96 -8.01 -0.26
C ASN A 79 11.82 -8.05 1.26
N ASP A 80 12.93 -7.86 1.98
CA ASP A 80 12.96 -7.97 3.43
C ASP A 80 12.40 -6.71 4.13
N SER A 81 12.13 -5.64 3.36
CA SER A 81 11.59 -4.37 3.87
C SER A 81 10.06 -4.33 3.90
N ILE A 82 9.38 -5.37 3.42
CA ILE A 82 7.90 -5.43 3.39
C ILE A 82 7.38 -6.57 4.28
N PHE A 83 6.38 -6.23 5.10
CA PHE A 83 5.59 -7.21 5.82
C PHE A 83 4.23 -7.36 5.13
N ILE A 84 3.85 -8.60 4.80
CA ILE A 84 2.66 -8.88 3.99
C ILE A 84 1.68 -9.73 4.79
N MET A 85 0.41 -9.30 4.82
CA MET A 85 -0.70 -10.07 5.37
C MET A 85 -1.89 -10.03 4.40
N ILE A 86 -2.22 -11.16 3.78
CA ILE A 86 -3.37 -11.31 2.88
C ILE A 86 -4.31 -12.36 3.47
N LEU A 87 -5.56 -11.97 3.74
CA LEU A 87 -6.58 -12.83 4.33
C LEU A 87 -7.73 -13.00 3.35
N ASN A 88 -7.90 -14.20 2.82
CA ASN A 88 -9.02 -14.55 1.94
C ASN A 88 -10.07 -15.36 2.70
N TRP A 89 -11.31 -14.89 2.71
CA TRP A 89 -12.42 -15.64 3.27
C TRP A 89 -13.12 -16.43 2.17
N THR A 90 -12.88 -17.74 2.12
CA THR A 90 -13.78 -18.66 1.41
C THR A 90 -14.94 -19.02 2.33
N LYS A 91 -16.16 -18.59 1.98
CA LYS A 91 -17.36 -19.20 2.56
C LYS A 91 -17.36 -20.67 2.11
N LYS A 92 -17.08 -21.61 3.02
CA LYS A 92 -17.40 -23.02 2.76
C LYS A 92 -18.89 -23.08 2.41
N ALA A 93 -19.19 -23.49 1.18
CA ALA A 93 -20.55 -23.84 0.81
C ALA A 93 -21.03 -24.92 1.79
N LYS A 94 -22.17 -24.68 2.45
CA LYS A 94 -22.88 -25.72 3.20
C LYS A 94 -23.47 -26.73 2.22
#